data_AF-A0A2U8E4Z3-F1
#
_entry.id   AF-A0A2U8E4Z3-F1
#
_cell.length_a   1.000
_cell.length_b   1.000
_cell.length_c   1.000
_cell.angle_alpha   90.00
_cell.angle_beta   90.00
_cell.angle_gamma   90.00
#
_symmetry.space_group_name_H-M   'P 1'
#
loop_
_entity.id
_entity.type
_entity.pdbx_description
1 polymer ?
#
loop_
_entity_poly.entity_id
_entity_poly.type
_entity_poly.pdbx_seq_one_letter_code
_entity_poly.pdbx_strand_id
1 'polypeptide(L)'
;MNNINNGAVLVAEDDLNLGLFWEEWLMRAGYTVTRTTNKADALAAFEPGRLALVVLDMRMPAARGRGVNNKAGLLAAREMRRLDPDVPVLFLTASNDEEIEADALELPGNGKTGFTRKPCGMKAFQLRAREMARNNQFSFGPRVVINASTHTAAIPGSGEPRRLSPQVLDLAVVFARNKNVRLSRAELVRQWGWDEASLDECIRKLRDAVNDAEHTIIKTIHGTGYIYQS
;
A
#
# COMPACT_ATOMS: atom_id res chain seq x y z
N MET A 1 -25.20 -2.54 3.96
CA MET A 1 -24.03 -3.37 3.58
C MET A 1 -23.00 -2.40 3.02
N ASN A 2 -21.91 -2.16 3.74
CA ASN A 2 -20.88 -1.24 3.26
C ASN A 2 -20.14 -1.91 2.10
N ASN A 3 -20.17 -1.30 0.92
CA ASN A 3 -19.28 -1.64 -0.18
C ASN A 3 -17.87 -1.19 0.22
N ILE A 4 -17.13 -2.07 0.91
CA ILE A 4 -15.73 -1.83 1.23
C ILE A 4 -14.94 -2.15 -0.03
N ASN A 5 -14.55 -1.14 -0.79
CA ASN A 5 -13.57 -1.28 -1.87
C ASN A 5 -12.18 -1.07 -1.27
N ASN A 6 -11.46 -2.17 -1.02
CA ASN A 6 -10.10 -2.17 -0.47
C ASN A 6 -9.02 -1.91 -1.53
N GLY A 7 -9.41 -1.64 -2.79
CA GLY A 7 -8.52 -1.37 -3.90
C GLY A 7 -8.40 -2.55 -4.87
N ALA A 8 -7.52 -2.40 -5.86
CA ALA A 8 -7.25 -3.41 -6.88
C ALA A 8 -6.03 -4.27 -6.51
N VAL A 9 -6.09 -5.57 -6.79
CA VAL A 9 -5.00 -6.53 -6.57
C VAL A 9 -4.71 -7.28 -7.86
N LEU A 10 -3.43 -7.36 -8.23
CA LEU A 10 -2.97 -8.22 -9.32
C LEU A 10 -2.45 -9.53 -8.73
N VAL A 11 -2.91 -10.67 -9.24
CA VAL A 11 -2.42 -11.99 -8.87
C VAL A 11 -1.80 -12.66 -10.10
N ALA A 12 -0.53 -13.05 -10.01
CA ALA A 12 0.15 -13.85 -11.03
C ALA A 12 0.50 -15.23 -10.46
N GLU A 13 -0.21 -16.26 -10.90
CA GLU A 13 -0.13 -17.64 -10.40
C GLU A 13 -0.45 -18.59 -11.57
N ASP A 14 0.46 -19.51 -11.89
CA ASP A 14 0.31 -20.42 -13.03
C ASP A 14 -0.59 -21.62 -12.73
N ASP A 15 -0.67 -22.05 -11.47
CA ASP A 15 -1.69 -23.01 -11.03
C ASP A 15 -3.08 -22.35 -11.04
N LEU A 16 -3.93 -22.76 -11.99
CA LEU A 16 -5.25 -22.19 -12.18
C LEU A 16 -6.16 -22.35 -10.96
N ASN A 17 -6.07 -23.47 -10.23
CA ASN A 17 -6.91 -23.74 -9.07
C ASN A 17 -6.47 -22.86 -7.90
N LEU A 18 -5.16 -22.72 -7.70
CA LEU A 18 -4.61 -21.88 -6.66
C LEU A 18 -4.86 -20.39 -6.95
N GLY A 19 -4.74 -19.99 -8.22
CA GLY A 19 -5.08 -18.65 -8.67
C GLY A 19 -6.56 -18.32 -8.42
N LEU A 20 -7.48 -19.19 -8.83
CA LEU A 20 -8.92 -19.06 -8.57
C LEU A 20 -9.20 -18.94 -7.07
N PHE A 21 -8.55 -19.79 -6.27
CA PHE A 21 -8.67 -19.74 -4.81
C PHE A 21 -8.28 -18.36 -4.28
N TRP A 22 -7.12 -17.81 -4.66
CA TRP A 22 -6.70 -16.48 -4.19
C TRP A 22 -7.64 -15.36 -4.63
N GLU A 23 -8.12 -15.41 -5.88
CA GLU A 23 -9.06 -14.42 -6.42
C GLU A 23 -10.38 -14.39 -5.65
N GLU A 24 -11.06 -15.53 -5.51
CA GLU A 24 -12.33 -15.60 -4.79
C GLU A 24 -12.21 -15.03 -3.38
N TRP A 25 -11.08 -15.29 -2.71
CA TRP A 25 -10.83 -14.80 -1.37
C TRP A 25 -10.57 -13.29 -1.31
N LEU A 26 -9.70 -12.78 -2.18
CA LEU A 26 -9.41 -11.34 -2.24
C LEU A 26 -10.69 -10.56 -2.60
N MET A 27 -11.52 -11.09 -3.50
CA MET A 27 -12.82 -10.51 -3.82
C MET A 27 -13.77 -10.49 -2.61
N ARG A 28 -13.85 -11.59 -1.84
CA ARG A 28 -14.63 -11.62 -0.57
C ARG A 28 -14.08 -10.66 0.48
N ALA A 29 -12.79 -10.37 0.44
CA ALA A 29 -12.14 -9.37 1.27
C ALA A 29 -12.34 -7.93 0.75
N GLY A 30 -13.11 -7.71 -0.32
CA GLY A 30 -13.46 -6.38 -0.83
C GLY A 30 -12.47 -5.80 -1.84
N TYR A 31 -11.57 -6.60 -2.40
CA TYR A 31 -10.67 -6.15 -3.47
C TYR A 31 -11.25 -6.46 -4.86
N THR A 32 -10.93 -5.62 -5.84
CA THR A 32 -11.06 -6.00 -7.26
C THR A 32 -9.81 -6.77 -7.66
N VAL A 33 -9.96 -7.94 -8.29
CA VAL A 33 -8.82 -8.81 -8.63
C VAL A 33 -8.64 -8.91 -10.14
N THR A 34 -7.40 -8.77 -10.59
CA THR A 34 -6.96 -9.15 -11.92
C THR A 34 -6.05 -10.36 -11.81
N ARG A 35 -6.36 -11.44 -12.54
CA ARG A 35 -5.56 -12.66 -12.55
C ARG A 35 -4.77 -12.83 -13.85
N THR A 36 -3.54 -13.29 -13.69
CA THR A 36 -2.63 -13.67 -14.78
C THR A 36 -1.88 -14.93 -14.40
N THR A 37 -1.26 -15.61 -15.37
CA THR A 37 -0.62 -16.92 -15.16
C THR A 37 0.86 -16.94 -15.53
N ASN A 38 1.41 -15.79 -15.90
CA ASN A 38 2.78 -15.68 -16.37
C ASN A 38 3.27 -14.24 -16.25
N LYS A 39 4.60 -14.07 -16.28
CA LYS A 39 5.28 -12.78 -16.14
C LYS A 39 4.83 -11.74 -17.17
N ALA A 40 4.73 -12.13 -18.44
CA ALA A 40 4.41 -11.20 -19.52
C ALA A 40 3.00 -10.62 -19.36
N ASP A 41 2.00 -11.48 -19.09
CA ASP A 41 0.63 -11.05 -18.85
C ASP A 41 0.52 -10.21 -17.57
N ALA A 42 1.24 -10.57 -16.50
CA ALA A 42 1.27 -9.82 -15.25
C ALA A 42 1.80 -8.39 -15.47
N LEU A 43 2.88 -8.23 -16.23
CA LEU A 43 3.44 -6.91 -16.57
C LEU A 43 2.50 -6.11 -17.48
N ALA A 44 1.82 -6.76 -18.42
CA ALA A 44 0.85 -6.10 -19.31
C ALA A 44 -0.40 -5.61 -18.55
N ALA A 45 -0.82 -6.34 -17.52
CA ALA A 45 -1.93 -5.98 -16.65
C ALA A 45 -1.54 -5.02 -15.51
N PHE A 46 -0.26 -4.71 -15.37
CA PHE A 46 0.24 -3.85 -14.29
C PHE A 46 -0.03 -2.38 -14.60
N GLU A 47 -0.73 -1.70 -13.69
CA GLU A 47 -1.04 -0.28 -13.80
C GLU A 47 -0.42 0.47 -12.62
N PRO A 48 0.69 1.22 -12.83
CA PRO A 48 1.37 1.97 -11.78
C PRO A 48 0.43 2.87 -10.98
N GLY A 49 0.56 2.89 -9.65
CA GLY A 49 -0.22 3.73 -8.74
C GLY A 49 -1.65 3.27 -8.46
N ARG A 50 -2.17 2.26 -9.18
CA ARG A 50 -3.55 1.77 -9.04
C ARG A 50 -3.70 0.54 -8.15
N LEU A 51 -2.66 -0.29 -8.05
CA LEU A 51 -2.73 -1.53 -7.29
C LEU A 51 -2.45 -1.30 -5.80
N ALA A 52 -3.33 -1.85 -4.96
CA ALA A 52 -3.11 -1.94 -3.53
C ALA A 52 -2.10 -3.04 -3.20
N LEU A 53 -2.07 -4.12 -3.97
CA LEU A 53 -1.15 -5.23 -3.76
C LEU A 53 -0.87 -5.94 -5.09
N VAL A 54 0.35 -6.42 -5.27
CA VAL A 54 0.67 -7.44 -6.26
C VAL A 54 1.00 -8.73 -5.53
N VAL A 55 0.37 -9.83 -5.91
CA VAL A 55 0.66 -11.18 -5.44
C VAL A 55 1.32 -11.94 -6.59
N LEU A 56 2.53 -12.43 -6.37
CA LEU A 56 3.31 -13.11 -7.42
C LEU A 56 3.74 -14.49 -6.93
N ASP A 57 3.48 -15.53 -7.72
CA ASP A 57 4.25 -16.76 -7.59
C ASP A 57 5.71 -16.46 -7.96
N MET A 58 6.63 -16.92 -7.12
CA MET A 58 8.06 -16.88 -7.38
C MET A 58 8.40 -17.64 -8.67
N ARG A 59 7.77 -18.82 -8.84
CA ARG A 59 8.02 -19.75 -9.93
C ARG A 59 6.80 -19.79 -10.85
N MET A 60 6.91 -19.08 -11.97
CA MET A 60 5.89 -19.11 -13.01
C MET A 60 6.53 -19.05 -14.41
N PRO A 61 5.79 -19.36 -15.47
CA PRO A 61 6.25 -19.15 -16.83
C PRO A 61 6.57 -17.67 -17.12
N ALA A 62 7.57 -17.43 -17.95
CA ALA A 62 7.87 -16.08 -18.44
C ALA A 62 6.78 -15.54 -19.38
N ALA A 63 6.13 -16.42 -20.13
CA ALA A 63 5.04 -16.14 -21.06
C ALA A 63 4.20 -17.41 -21.27
N ARG A 64 3.01 -17.28 -21.87
CA ARG A 64 2.17 -18.43 -22.22
C ARG A 64 2.93 -19.45 -23.08
N GLY A 65 2.74 -20.74 -22.78
CA GLY A 65 3.38 -21.83 -23.51
C GLY A 65 4.88 -22.00 -23.26
N ARG A 66 5.46 -21.28 -22.28
CA ARG A 66 6.83 -21.51 -21.79
C ARG A 66 6.81 -22.37 -20.52
N GLY A 67 7.90 -23.11 -20.28
CA GLY A 67 8.10 -23.82 -19.03
C GLY A 67 8.28 -22.88 -17.84
N VAL A 68 8.17 -23.42 -16.63
CA VAL A 68 8.35 -22.70 -15.37
C VAL A 68 9.77 -22.13 -15.30
N ASN A 69 9.87 -20.86 -14.90
CA ASN A 69 11.14 -20.19 -14.63
C ASN A 69 11.20 -19.84 -13.14
N ASN A 70 12.31 -20.20 -12.49
CA ASN A 70 12.48 -20.06 -11.04
C ASN A 70 12.58 -18.61 -10.55
N LYS A 71 12.76 -17.62 -11.44
CA LYS A 71 12.89 -16.20 -11.06
C LYS A 71 11.87 -15.28 -11.77
N ALA A 72 10.88 -15.84 -12.46
CA ALA A 72 9.94 -15.02 -13.23
C ALA A 72 9.13 -14.04 -12.35
N GLY A 73 8.68 -14.47 -11.17
CA GLY A 73 7.99 -13.60 -10.22
C GLY A 73 8.88 -12.46 -9.73
N LEU A 74 10.10 -12.78 -9.29
CA LEU A 74 11.08 -11.79 -8.85
C LEU A 74 11.39 -10.76 -9.94
N LEU A 75 11.58 -11.20 -11.19
CA LEU A 75 11.84 -10.32 -12.32
C LEU A 75 10.63 -9.43 -12.63
N ALA A 76 9.39 -9.95 -12.55
CA ALA A 76 8.19 -9.12 -12.67
C ALA A 76 8.17 -8.02 -11.59
N ALA A 77 8.38 -8.39 -10.32
CA ALA A 77 8.39 -7.43 -9.22
C ALA A 77 9.42 -6.31 -9.41
N ARG A 78 10.62 -6.66 -9.90
CA ARG A 78 11.68 -5.69 -10.14
C ARG A 78 11.29 -4.66 -11.21
N GLU A 79 10.68 -5.10 -12.30
CA GLU A 79 10.19 -4.21 -13.35
C GLU A 79 9.00 -3.37 -12.88
N MET A 80 8.05 -3.99 -12.15
CA MET A 80 6.92 -3.27 -11.57
C MET A 80 7.39 -2.17 -10.60
N ARG A 81 8.39 -2.44 -9.75
CA ARG A 81 8.96 -1.44 -8.83
C ARG A 81 9.80 -0.37 -9.49
N ARG A 82 10.30 -0.60 -10.71
CA ARG A 82 10.89 0.48 -11.50
C ARG A 82 9.84 1.49 -11.98
N LEU A 83 8.61 1.01 -12.22
CA LEU A 83 7.50 1.83 -12.68
C LEU A 83 6.69 2.45 -11.53
N ASP A 84 6.54 1.71 -10.42
CA ASP A 84 5.90 2.16 -9.17
C ASP A 84 6.76 1.74 -7.97
N PRO A 85 7.70 2.59 -7.51
CA PRO A 85 8.61 2.27 -6.41
C PRO A 85 7.93 1.88 -5.09
N ASP A 86 6.66 2.25 -4.91
CA ASP A 86 5.93 2.07 -3.66
C ASP A 86 4.93 0.90 -3.72
N VAL A 87 4.84 0.18 -4.85
CA VAL A 87 3.89 -0.94 -4.97
C VAL A 87 4.25 -2.07 -3.99
N PRO A 88 3.32 -2.51 -3.13
CA PRO A 88 3.53 -3.66 -2.27
C PRO A 88 3.50 -4.95 -3.08
N VAL A 89 4.44 -5.85 -2.81
CA VAL A 89 4.58 -7.14 -3.52
C VAL A 89 4.67 -8.27 -2.51
N LEU A 90 3.65 -9.14 -2.53
CA LEU A 90 3.59 -10.39 -1.77
C LEU A 90 3.99 -11.56 -2.66
N PHE A 91 5.10 -12.20 -2.34
CA PHE A 91 5.54 -13.42 -3.01
C PHE A 91 4.89 -14.65 -2.39
N LEU A 92 4.43 -15.55 -3.25
CA LEU A 92 4.08 -16.92 -2.91
C LEU A 92 5.30 -17.79 -3.20
N THR A 93 5.88 -18.42 -2.17
CA THR A 93 7.16 -19.12 -2.27
C THR A 93 7.03 -20.58 -1.88
N ALA A 94 7.87 -21.47 -2.42
CA ALA A 94 8.01 -22.82 -1.88
C ALA A 94 9.08 -22.84 -0.79
N SER A 95 9.15 -23.93 0.00
CA SER A 95 10.11 -24.06 1.12
C SER A 95 11.59 -24.00 0.71
N ASN A 96 11.91 -24.13 -0.58
CA ASN A 96 13.27 -24.17 -1.12
C ASN A 96 13.65 -22.90 -1.92
N ASP A 97 12.99 -21.77 -1.67
CA ASP A 97 13.22 -20.49 -2.37
C ASP A 97 14.06 -19.49 -1.57
N GLU A 98 14.78 -19.90 -0.52
CA GLU A 98 15.47 -18.97 0.40
C GLU A 98 16.43 -17.99 -0.28
N GLU A 99 17.17 -18.44 -1.30
CA GLU A 99 18.05 -17.59 -2.10
C GLU A 99 17.26 -16.52 -2.88
N ILE A 100 16.09 -16.88 -3.40
CA ILE A 100 15.23 -15.97 -4.15
C ILE A 100 14.46 -15.02 -3.20
N GLU A 101 14.13 -15.48 -1.99
CA GLU A 101 13.60 -14.62 -0.92
C GLU A 101 14.61 -13.53 -0.54
N ALA A 102 15.90 -13.88 -0.45
CA ALA A 102 16.98 -12.91 -0.21
C ALA A 102 17.10 -11.89 -1.35
N ASP A 103 17.13 -12.35 -2.60
CA ASP A 103 17.14 -11.46 -3.79
C ASP A 103 15.93 -10.50 -3.80
N ALA A 104 14.76 -10.97 -3.36
CA ALA A 104 13.53 -10.19 -3.32
C ALA A 104 13.54 -9.08 -2.24
N LEU A 105 14.37 -9.20 -1.20
CA LEU A 105 14.58 -8.12 -0.23
C LEU A 105 15.40 -6.96 -0.81
N GLU A 106 16.16 -7.21 -1.87
CA GLU A 106 16.95 -6.20 -2.60
C GLU A 106 16.17 -5.55 -3.76
N LEU A 107 14.85 -5.76 -3.82
CA LEU A 107 14.01 -5.08 -4.80
C LEU A 107 14.15 -3.54 -4.64
N PRO A 108 14.23 -2.79 -5.76
CA PRO A 108 14.36 -1.34 -5.71
C PRO A 108 13.09 -0.69 -5.13
N GLY A 109 13.19 0.56 -4.68
CA GLY A 109 12.05 1.34 -4.18
C GLY A 109 11.70 1.08 -2.72
N ASN A 110 10.61 1.69 -2.25
CA ASN A 110 10.20 1.70 -0.84
C ASN A 110 8.95 0.84 -0.56
N GLY A 111 8.39 0.20 -1.59
CA GLY A 111 7.26 -0.70 -1.47
C GLY A 111 7.54 -1.86 -0.51
N LYS A 112 6.52 -2.31 0.22
CA LYS A 112 6.65 -3.45 1.13
C LYS A 112 6.92 -4.73 0.33
N THR A 113 7.96 -5.48 0.68
CA THR A 113 8.16 -6.86 0.24
C THR A 113 7.72 -7.80 1.35
N GLY A 114 7.00 -8.85 1.00
CA GLY A 114 6.63 -9.90 1.94
C GLY A 114 6.48 -11.22 1.23
N PHE A 115 6.45 -12.28 2.04
CA PHE A 115 6.47 -13.66 1.58
C PHE A 115 5.38 -14.45 2.27
N THR A 116 4.87 -15.46 1.58
CA THR A 116 3.98 -16.47 2.13
C THR A 116 4.35 -17.81 1.52
N ARG A 117 4.80 -18.75 2.37
CA ARG A 117 5.24 -20.08 1.94
C ARG A 117 4.07 -21.00 1.63
N LYS A 118 4.11 -21.69 0.50
CA LYS A 118 3.20 -22.75 0.08
C LYS A 118 3.64 -24.08 0.72
N PRO A 119 2.69 -24.92 1.21
CA PRO A 119 1.26 -24.63 1.34
C PRO A 119 1.01 -23.67 2.51
N CYS A 120 0.32 -22.56 2.25
CA CYS A 120 -0.15 -21.65 3.30
C CYS A 120 -1.64 -21.84 3.51
N GLY A 121 -2.04 -21.90 4.78
CA GLY A 121 -3.45 -21.81 5.11
C GLY A 121 -4.00 -20.41 4.75
N MET A 122 -5.26 -20.38 4.35
CA MET A 122 -6.01 -19.17 4.00
C MET A 122 -5.81 -18.00 4.99
N LYS A 123 -5.83 -18.29 6.29
CA LYS A 123 -5.71 -17.27 7.35
C LYS A 123 -4.35 -16.57 7.33
N ALA A 124 -3.28 -17.30 7.07
CA ALA A 124 -1.92 -16.75 7.00
C ALA A 124 -1.77 -15.83 5.79
N PHE A 125 -2.23 -16.27 4.61
CA PHE A 125 -2.25 -15.45 3.40
C PHE A 125 -3.07 -14.17 3.62
N GLN A 126 -4.27 -14.27 4.21
CA GLN A 126 -5.13 -13.10 4.45
C GLN A 126 -4.49 -12.05 5.35
N LEU A 127 -3.92 -12.47 6.49
CA LEU A 127 -3.24 -11.55 7.39
C LEU A 127 -2.11 -10.83 6.66
N ARG A 128 -1.31 -11.58 5.90
CA ARG A 128 -0.17 -11.03 5.18
C ARG A 128 -0.59 -10.10 4.04
N ALA A 129 -1.56 -10.50 3.22
CA ALA A 129 -2.11 -9.68 2.15
C ALA A 129 -2.68 -8.36 2.68
N ARG A 130 -3.42 -8.39 3.81
CA ARG A 130 -3.94 -7.18 4.46
C ARG A 130 -2.86 -6.28 5.03
N GLU A 131 -1.84 -6.84 5.69
CA GLU A 131 -0.69 -6.09 6.20
C GLU A 131 0.10 -5.39 5.09
N MET A 132 0.18 -6.04 3.93
CA MET A 132 0.97 -5.59 2.80
C MET A 132 0.23 -4.64 1.90
N ALA A 133 -1.08 -4.84 1.71
CA ALA A 133 -1.89 -4.00 0.87
C ALA A 133 -1.67 -2.52 1.22
N ARG A 134 -1.41 -1.73 0.19
CA ARG A 134 -1.37 -0.27 0.24
C ARG A 134 -2.77 0.16 0.63
N ASN A 135 -2.99 0.40 1.92
CA ASN A 135 -4.16 1.12 2.39
C ASN A 135 -4.03 2.56 1.89
N ASN A 136 -4.38 2.74 0.62
CA ASN A 136 -4.33 4.02 -0.06
C ASN A 136 -5.50 4.90 0.32
N GLN A 137 -6.43 4.43 1.14
CA GLN A 137 -7.45 5.27 1.73
C GLN A 137 -7.43 5.07 3.23
N PHE A 138 -7.31 6.16 3.96
CA PHE A 138 -7.48 6.14 5.40
C PHE A 138 -8.44 7.23 5.81
N SER A 139 -9.37 6.85 6.69
CA SER A 139 -10.26 7.78 7.36
C SER A 139 -9.44 8.60 8.34
N PHE A 140 -9.43 9.90 8.10
CA PHE A 140 -8.81 10.91 8.94
C PHE A 140 -9.95 11.66 9.65
N GLY A 141 -10.22 11.26 10.89
CA GLY A 141 -11.42 11.63 11.61
C GLY A 141 -12.70 11.00 11.07
N PRO A 142 -13.88 11.46 11.53
CA PRO A 142 -15.17 10.90 11.14
C PRO A 142 -15.58 11.27 9.71
N ARG A 143 -14.91 12.25 9.09
CA ARG A 143 -15.40 12.90 7.87
C ARG A 143 -14.37 13.08 6.75
N VAL A 144 -13.07 12.87 6.97
CA VAL A 144 -12.09 13.04 5.89
C VAL A 144 -11.60 11.67 5.44
N VAL A 145 -11.55 11.45 4.14
CA VAL A 145 -10.88 10.30 3.53
C VAL A 145 -9.68 10.83 2.77
N ILE A 146 -8.48 10.39 3.15
CA ILE A 146 -7.26 10.71 2.43
C ILE A 146 -6.93 9.55 1.52
N ASN A 147 -6.88 9.84 0.22
CA ASN A 147 -6.45 8.90 -0.81
C ASN A 147 -4.97 9.14 -1.14
N ALA A 148 -4.10 8.25 -0.67
CA ALA A 148 -2.67 8.28 -0.92
C ALA A 148 -2.29 7.97 -2.36
N SER A 149 -3.12 7.28 -3.16
CA SER A 149 -2.84 7.09 -4.59
C SER A 149 -3.05 8.37 -5.39
N THR A 150 -4.13 9.10 -5.12
CA THR A 150 -4.45 10.33 -5.85
C THR A 150 -3.86 11.58 -5.20
N HIS A 151 -3.25 11.42 -4.01
CA HIS A 151 -2.78 12.50 -3.15
C HIS A 151 -3.91 13.50 -2.88
N THR A 152 -5.09 13.00 -2.50
CA THR A 152 -6.26 13.88 -2.27
C THR A 152 -6.90 13.62 -0.92
N ALA A 153 -7.27 14.68 -0.21
CA ALA A 153 -8.20 14.63 0.91
C ALA A 153 -9.59 15.01 0.44
N ALA A 154 -10.60 14.19 0.74
CA ALA A 154 -11.99 14.46 0.43
C ALA A 154 -12.83 14.35 1.70
N ILE A 155 -13.77 15.30 1.87
CA ILE A 155 -14.85 15.16 2.84
C ILE A 155 -16.08 14.66 2.06
N PRO A 156 -16.64 13.48 2.36
CA PRO A 156 -17.81 12.98 1.65
C PRO A 156 -18.95 13.99 1.68
N GLY A 157 -19.47 14.33 0.50
CA GLY A 157 -20.54 15.32 0.34
C GLY A 157 -20.08 16.77 0.25
N SER A 158 -18.78 17.07 0.33
CA SER A 158 -18.25 18.43 0.09
C SER A 158 -17.42 18.47 -1.20
N GLY A 159 -17.89 19.22 -2.19
CA GLY A 159 -17.12 19.73 -3.35
C GLY A 159 -16.09 18.79 -3.99
N GLU A 160 -15.07 19.39 -4.59
CA GLU A 160 -13.94 18.68 -5.22
C GLU A 160 -12.88 18.27 -4.18
N PRO A 161 -12.24 17.09 -4.33
CA PRO A 161 -11.15 16.66 -3.47
C PRO A 161 -9.97 17.64 -3.45
N ARG A 162 -9.42 17.91 -2.26
CA ARG A 162 -8.25 18.78 -2.10
C ARG A 162 -6.98 18.01 -2.39
N ARG A 163 -6.15 18.50 -3.31
CA ARG A 163 -4.84 17.90 -3.61
C ARG A 163 -3.83 18.19 -2.50
N LEU A 164 -3.14 17.16 -2.05
CA LEU A 164 -2.06 17.22 -1.07
C LEU A 164 -0.72 17.19 -1.79
N SER A 165 0.27 17.94 -1.29
CA SER A 165 1.65 17.73 -1.70
C SER A 165 2.16 16.40 -1.14
N PRO A 166 3.22 15.80 -1.73
CA PRO A 166 3.81 14.55 -1.22
C PRO A 166 4.16 14.64 0.28
N GLN A 167 4.80 15.73 0.71
CA GLN A 167 5.17 15.96 2.11
C GLN A 167 3.95 16.02 3.05
N VAL A 168 2.86 16.64 2.62
CA VAL A 168 1.62 16.73 3.42
C VAL A 168 0.92 15.38 3.50
N LEU A 169 0.95 14.60 2.42
CA LEU A 169 0.43 13.23 2.41
C LEU A 169 1.23 12.32 3.34
N ASP A 170 2.56 12.37 3.29
CA ASP A 170 3.44 11.59 4.18
C ASP A 170 3.15 11.89 5.65
N LEU A 171 3.00 13.17 5.98
CA LEU A 171 2.64 13.62 7.31
C LEU A 171 1.25 13.09 7.72
N ALA A 172 0.26 13.12 6.81
CA ALA A 172 -1.07 12.58 7.06
C ALA A 172 -1.05 11.07 7.35
N VAL A 173 -0.26 10.31 6.59
CA VAL A 173 -0.08 8.86 6.80
C VAL A 173 0.51 8.59 8.18
N VAL A 174 1.52 9.36 8.58
CA VAL A 174 2.13 9.23 9.91
C VAL A 174 1.12 9.52 11.02
N PHE A 175 0.35 10.60 10.92
CA PHE A 175 -0.70 10.87 11.91
C PHE A 175 -1.76 9.78 11.95
N ALA A 176 -2.24 9.30 10.79
CA ALA A 176 -3.28 8.28 10.71
C ALA A 176 -2.86 6.97 11.40
N ARG A 177 -1.56 6.61 11.29
CA ARG A 177 -0.98 5.43 11.96
C ARG A 177 -0.76 5.63 13.47
N ASN A 178 -0.72 6.88 13.94
CA ASN A 178 -0.40 7.26 15.31
C ASN A 178 -1.57 8.00 15.98
N LYS A 179 -2.82 7.53 15.76
CA LYS A 179 -4.02 8.12 16.41
C LYS A 179 -3.87 8.07 17.94
N ASN A 180 -4.18 9.18 18.60
CA ASN A 180 -4.07 9.36 20.05
C ASN A 180 -2.63 9.21 20.60
N VAL A 181 -1.62 9.18 19.74
CA VAL A 181 -0.20 9.17 20.14
C VAL A 181 0.37 10.56 19.89
N ARG A 182 1.09 11.09 20.88
CA ARG A 182 1.79 12.37 20.77
C ARG A 182 3.06 12.19 19.95
N LEU A 183 3.19 12.94 18.86
CA LEU A 183 4.37 12.98 18.01
C LEU A 183 5.17 14.25 18.32
N SER A 184 6.45 14.11 18.67
CA SER A 184 7.27 15.28 18.99
C SER A 184 7.75 16.00 17.72
N ARG A 185 7.98 17.32 17.82
CA ARG A 185 8.54 18.11 16.69
C ARG A 185 9.89 17.54 16.23
N ALA A 186 10.75 17.19 17.19
CA ALA A 186 12.09 16.69 16.91
C ALA A 186 12.07 15.34 16.19
N GLU A 187 11.13 14.45 16.51
CA GLU A 187 10.96 13.18 15.78
C GLU A 187 10.47 13.41 14.35
N LEU A 188 9.49 14.29 14.16
CA LEU A 188 8.95 14.60 12.84
C LEU A 188 10.03 15.24 11.96
N VAL A 189 10.71 16.28 12.44
CA VAL A 189 11.84 16.91 11.72
C VAL A 189 12.89 15.88 11.33
N ARG A 190 13.30 15.02 12.27
CA ARG A 190 14.34 14.01 12.03
C ARG A 190 13.91 12.96 11.01
N GLN A 191 12.64 12.56 11.04
CA GLN A 191 12.11 11.53 10.14
C GLN A 191 12.25 11.92 8.67
N TRP A 192 12.07 13.19 8.33
CA TRP A 192 12.13 13.66 6.95
C TRP A 192 13.31 14.61 6.65
N GLY A 193 14.17 14.90 7.63
CA GLY A 193 15.28 15.83 7.47
C GLY A 193 14.85 17.28 7.19
N TRP A 194 13.67 17.67 7.66
CA TRP A 194 13.12 19.01 7.45
C TRP A 194 13.61 20.00 8.50
N ASP A 195 13.55 21.30 8.20
CA ASP A 195 13.62 22.31 9.25
C ASP A 195 12.26 22.48 9.95
N GLU A 196 12.25 23.18 11.08
CA GLU A 196 11.01 23.41 11.84
C GLU A 196 9.98 24.23 11.05
N ALA A 197 10.44 25.17 10.21
CA ALA A 197 9.56 26.00 9.40
C ALA A 197 8.80 25.17 8.34
N SER A 198 9.48 24.22 7.69
CA SER A 198 8.88 23.30 6.73
C SER A 198 7.87 22.36 7.39
N LEU A 199 8.17 21.88 8.60
CA LEU A 199 7.22 21.10 9.39
C LEU A 199 5.97 21.93 9.70
N ASP A 200 6.12 23.17 10.14
CA ASP A 200 5.01 24.05 10.49
C ASP A 200 4.12 24.38 9.29
N GLU A 201 4.72 24.63 8.13
CA GLU A 201 4.00 24.83 6.87
C GLU A 201 3.24 23.57 6.42
N CYS A 202 3.85 22.37 6.57
CA CYS A 202 3.17 21.11 6.27
C CYS A 202 2.02 20.83 7.23
N ILE A 203 2.18 21.11 8.53
CA ILE A 203 1.11 20.99 9.53
C ILE A 203 -0.04 21.94 9.21
N ARG A 204 0.26 23.18 8.83
CA ARG A 204 -0.75 24.16 8.41
C ARG A 204 -1.54 23.66 7.21
N LYS A 205 -0.86 23.25 6.14
CA LYS A 205 -1.51 22.69 4.94
C LYS A 205 -2.32 21.43 5.22
N LEU A 206 -1.82 20.56 6.09
CA LEU A 206 -2.55 19.36 6.48
C LEU A 206 -3.84 19.73 7.22
N ARG A 207 -3.78 20.67 8.17
CA ARG A 207 -4.96 21.19 8.87
C ARG A 207 -5.97 21.79 7.90
N ASP A 208 -5.53 22.59 6.93
CA ASP A 208 -6.43 23.15 5.91
C ASP A 208 -7.12 22.07 5.07
N ALA A 209 -6.53 20.88 4.95
CA ALA A 209 -7.10 19.77 4.21
C ALA A 209 -8.02 18.87 5.04
N VAL A 210 -7.84 18.82 6.37
CA VAL A 210 -8.49 17.82 7.22
C VAL A 210 -9.33 18.39 8.35
N ASN A 211 -9.15 19.66 8.71
CA ASN A 211 -9.98 20.35 9.69
C ASN A 211 -11.09 21.15 8.97
N ASP A 212 -12.23 21.28 9.63
CA ASP A 212 -13.30 22.20 9.25
C ASP A 212 -13.69 23.08 10.44
N ALA A 213 -14.70 23.94 10.26
CA ALA A 213 -15.16 24.86 11.31
C ALA A 213 -15.67 24.13 12.58
N GLU A 214 -16.08 22.87 12.46
CA GLU A 214 -16.66 22.07 13.55
C GLU A 214 -15.65 21.05 14.13
N HIS A 215 -14.62 20.66 13.37
CA HIS A 215 -13.71 19.57 13.71
C HIS A 215 -12.24 19.97 13.55
N THR A 216 -11.54 20.07 14.69
CA THR A 216 -10.08 20.21 14.75
C THR A 216 -9.45 18.91 15.23
N ILE A 217 -8.99 18.10 14.29
CA ILE A 217 -8.47 16.75 14.58
C ILE A 217 -6.96 16.70 14.75
N ILE A 218 -6.19 17.62 14.15
CA ILE A 218 -4.75 17.78 14.43
C ILE A 218 -4.51 18.95 15.37
N LYS A 219 -4.17 18.63 16.63
CA LYS A 219 -3.96 19.61 17.70
C LYS A 219 -2.49 19.81 18.03
N THR A 220 -2.14 21.03 18.40
CA THR A 220 -0.83 21.35 18.97
C THR A 220 -0.85 21.06 20.47
N ILE A 221 0.17 20.37 20.97
CA ILE A 221 0.46 20.24 22.40
C ILE A 221 1.65 21.15 22.70
N HIS A 222 1.39 22.26 23.39
CA HIS A 222 2.39 23.30 23.65
C HIS A 222 3.66 22.73 24.31
N GLY A 223 4.81 23.12 23.76
CA GLY A 223 6.13 22.70 24.26
C GLY A 223 6.50 21.24 23.96
N THR A 224 5.67 20.47 23.23
CA THR A 224 5.95 19.04 23.00
C THR A 224 5.78 18.59 21.55
N GLY A 225 4.72 19.01 20.85
CA GLY A 225 4.50 18.60 19.46
C GLY A 225 3.04 18.56 19.06
N TYR A 226 2.64 17.48 18.38
CA TYR A 226 1.34 17.37 17.74
C TYR A 226 0.63 16.06 18.09
N ILE A 227 -0.69 16.07 18.03
CA ILE A 227 -1.50 14.87 18.22
C ILE A 227 -2.67 14.86 17.24
N TYR A 228 -2.96 13.68 16.70
CA TYR A 228 -4.21 13.42 16.00
C TYR A 228 -5.23 12.81 16.96
N GLN A 229 -6.33 13.52 17.20
CA GLN A 229 -7.47 13.08 18.00
C GLN A 229 -8.73 13.18 17.16
N SER A 230 -9.53 12.12 17.17
CA SER A 230 -10.78 12.01 16.43
C SER A 230 -11.85 11.38 17.28
#